data_AF-A0AAV2YTE5-F1
#
_entry.id   AF-A0AAV2YTE5-F1
#
_cell.length_a   1.000
_cell.length_b   1.000
_cell.length_c   1.000
_cell.angle_alpha   90.00
_cell.angle_beta   90.00
_cell.angle_gamma   90.00
#
_symmetry.space_group_name_H-M   'P 1'
#
loop_
_entity.id
_entity.type
_entity.pdbx_description
1 polymer ?
#
loop_
_entity_poly.entity_id
_entity_poly.type
_entity_poly.pdbx_seq_one_letter_code
_entity_poly.pdbx_strand_id
1 'polypeptide(L)'
;MTQFSDEDPYDVVAAAVERSNVHDTASAPAGFLWGTASDSALASFRAKEIILLAEIEADELCSCHLSQRVLVERDLYRQNHRYASTTLTELESKQLSLNRKIQVNQEKLLHVRARIAELTANPLVLGTKPALDPVTAAAVRIQTAFRRDKARRAFQQLVRRVVQKVYDPASQQYFFYNHHTGVSQWQIPAAIHAAIADEPQHHSQKGGDIVEAATMIQGLFRRRAARRALHALLAQVYQKVEDPETGLYYYYSKRTGVSQWNKPKLLGASELPSPLRTPALEPHSAPGSDEDQQTRAVRTIQRLYRTRASRAFLRDLLGGTIEKVYDADFDAWYYFNHRTQQSFWESLSMQPWRMLLRPGVASATRSS
;
A
#
# COMPACT_ATOMS: atom_id res chain seq x y z
N MET A 1 18.72 30.28 29.19
CA MET A 1 17.70 29.45 29.89
C MET A 1 16.33 29.80 29.32
N THR A 2 16.03 29.31 28.12
CA THR A 2 14.71 29.40 27.52
C THR A 2 14.05 28.06 27.80
N GLN A 3 13.09 28.04 28.72
CA GLN A 3 12.30 26.87 29.05
C GLN A 3 11.51 26.46 27.80
N PHE A 4 11.97 25.43 27.11
CA PHE A 4 11.14 24.69 26.16
C PHE A 4 10.18 23.88 27.03
N SER A 5 8.95 24.36 27.19
CA SER A 5 7.91 23.57 27.81
C SER A 5 7.71 22.34 26.95
N ASP A 6 8.10 21.17 27.46
CA ASP A 6 7.62 19.87 26.98
C ASP A 6 6.10 19.87 27.20
N GLU A 7 5.35 20.41 26.23
CA GLU A 7 3.90 20.22 26.22
C GLU A 7 3.64 18.73 26.05
N ASP A 8 2.95 18.14 27.03
CA ASP A 8 2.58 16.74 27.00
C ASP A 8 1.81 16.51 25.68
N PRO A 9 2.18 15.51 24.85
CA PRO A 9 1.44 15.18 23.64
C PRO A 9 -0.06 14.97 23.87
N TYR A 10 -0.51 14.66 25.09
CA TYR A 10 -1.92 14.61 25.46
C TYR A 10 -2.59 16.00 25.57
N ASP A 11 -1.87 17.02 26.03
CA ASP A 11 -2.35 18.42 26.11
C ASP A 11 -2.56 19.03 24.73
N VAL A 12 -1.64 18.76 23.80
CA VAL A 12 -1.75 19.25 22.41
C VAL A 12 -2.99 18.68 21.71
N VAL A 13 -3.32 17.41 21.97
CA VAL A 13 -4.52 16.76 21.42
C VAL A 13 -5.80 17.29 22.08
N ALA A 14 -5.79 17.50 23.40
CA ALA A 14 -6.90 18.11 24.12
C ALA A 14 -7.20 19.53 23.62
N ALA A 15 -6.16 20.37 23.48
CA ALA A 15 -6.28 21.72 22.94
C ALA A 15 -6.74 21.73 21.47
N ALA A 16 -6.30 20.78 20.64
CA ALA A 16 -6.73 20.66 19.25
C ALA A 16 -8.22 20.26 19.13
N VAL A 17 -8.70 19.40 20.04
CA VAL A 17 -10.12 19.03 20.15
C VAL A 17 -10.95 20.26 20.55
N GLU A 18 -10.50 21.04 21.52
CA GLU A 18 -11.19 22.25 21.97
C GLU A 18 -11.19 23.37 20.93
N ARG A 19 -10.06 23.62 20.24
CA ARG A 19 -9.96 24.63 19.16
C ARG A 19 -10.86 24.33 17.97
N SER A 20 -11.19 23.06 17.72
CA SER A 20 -12.12 22.69 16.64
C SER A 20 -13.55 23.18 16.86
N ASN A 21 -13.90 23.64 18.07
CA ASN A 21 -15.20 24.23 18.40
C ASN A 21 -15.28 25.75 18.21
N VAL A 22 -14.17 26.44 17.91
CA VAL A 22 -14.11 27.92 17.83
C VAL A 22 -14.18 28.45 16.39
N HIS A 23 -14.21 27.58 15.39
CA HIS A 23 -14.26 27.98 13.98
C HIS A 23 -15.66 27.85 13.39
N ASP A 24 -16.56 28.72 13.83
CA ASP A 24 -17.72 29.18 13.07
C ASP A 24 -18.18 30.54 13.63
N THR A 25 -17.46 31.62 13.30
CA THR A 25 -17.92 33.04 13.21
C THR A 25 -16.75 34.06 13.18
N ALA A 26 -15.71 33.83 12.39
CA ALA A 26 -14.74 34.89 12.11
C ALA A 26 -14.45 34.94 10.60
N SER A 27 -15.14 35.85 9.92
CA SER A 27 -14.72 36.35 8.61
C SER A 27 -13.32 36.93 8.78
N ALA A 28 -12.31 36.22 8.27
CA ALA A 28 -10.92 36.67 8.34
C ALA A 28 -10.76 37.95 7.51
N PRO A 29 -10.17 39.03 8.06
CA PRO A 29 -9.93 40.25 7.30
C PRO A 29 -8.96 39.97 6.14
N ALA A 30 -9.39 40.33 4.94
CA ALA A 30 -8.59 40.29 3.73
C ALA A 30 -7.41 41.26 3.86
N GLY A 31 -6.24 40.75 4.25
CA GLY A 31 -5.05 41.60 4.38
C GLY A 31 -3.82 40.97 5.02
N PHE A 32 -3.79 39.67 5.34
CA PHE A 32 -2.56 39.01 5.76
C PHE A 32 -1.76 38.62 4.51
N LEU A 33 -0.83 39.48 4.11
CA LEU A 33 0.19 39.20 3.10
C LEU A 33 1.01 38.00 3.57
N TRP A 34 0.62 36.80 3.17
CA TRP A 34 1.49 35.64 3.29
C TRP A 34 2.80 35.98 2.57
N GLY A 35 3.91 35.92 3.31
CA GLY A 35 5.25 36.14 2.78
C GLY A 35 5.44 35.38 1.48
N THR A 36 6.24 35.96 0.58
CA THR A 36 6.50 35.38 -0.74
C THR A 36 6.94 33.92 -0.59
N ALA A 37 6.64 33.06 -1.58
CA ALA A 37 6.96 31.63 -1.49
C ALA A 37 8.43 31.34 -1.14
N SER A 38 9.35 32.29 -1.44
CA SER A 38 10.75 32.30 -1.02
C SER A 38 10.95 32.42 0.48
N ASP A 39 10.23 33.32 1.13
CA ASP A 39 10.37 33.56 2.57
C ASP A 39 9.88 32.35 3.37
N SER A 40 8.80 31.71 2.92
CA SER A 40 8.28 30.46 3.50
C SER A 40 9.25 29.29 3.32
N ALA A 41 9.85 29.15 2.14
CA ALA A 41 10.82 28.08 1.88
C ALA A 41 12.09 28.26 2.72
N LEU A 42 12.67 29.46 2.75
CA LEU A 42 13.84 29.78 3.57
C LEU A 42 13.58 29.52 5.06
N ALA A 43 12.42 29.95 5.57
CA ALA A 43 12.01 29.67 6.95
C ALA A 43 11.94 28.16 7.23
N SER A 44 11.41 27.36 6.28
CA SER A 44 11.35 25.90 6.43
C SER A 44 12.73 25.23 6.51
N PHE A 45 13.72 25.73 5.74
CA PHE A 45 15.08 25.20 5.79
C PHE A 45 15.82 25.63 7.06
N ARG A 46 15.65 26.88 7.51
CA ARG A 46 16.18 27.34 8.81
C ARG A 46 15.62 26.54 9.97
N ALA A 47 14.33 26.21 9.95
CA ALA A 47 13.73 25.33 10.96
C ALA A 47 14.36 23.92 10.94
N LYS A 48 14.59 23.34 9.76
CA LYS A 48 15.29 22.05 9.64
C LYS A 48 16.73 22.09 10.14
N GLU A 49 17.44 23.19 9.91
CA GLU A 49 18.80 23.39 10.43
C GLU A 49 18.81 23.32 11.96
N ILE A 50 17.92 24.06 12.62
CA ILE A 50 17.80 24.07 14.09
C ILE A 50 17.48 22.67 14.63
N ILE A 51 16.53 21.97 14.00
CA ILE A 51 16.13 20.61 14.42
C ILE A 51 17.29 19.63 14.28
N LEU A 52 18.01 19.66 13.15
CA LEU A 52 19.15 18.77 12.93
C LEU A 52 20.29 19.06 13.90
N LEU A 53 20.58 20.32 14.21
CA LEU A 53 21.57 20.69 15.21
C LEU A 53 21.21 20.14 16.59
N ALA A 54 19.96 20.33 17.03
CA ALA A 54 19.49 19.82 18.31
C ALA A 54 19.53 18.28 18.38
N GLU A 55 19.15 17.59 17.30
CA GLU A 55 19.19 16.12 17.24
C GLU A 55 20.64 15.60 17.28
N ILE A 56 21.57 16.26 16.57
CA ILE A 56 23.00 15.92 16.60
C ILE A 56 23.58 16.11 17.99
N GLU A 57 23.32 17.25 18.64
CA GLU A 57 23.82 17.54 19.99
C GLU A 57 23.30 16.51 21.00
N ALA A 58 22.00 16.18 20.96
CA ALA A 58 21.42 15.17 21.82
C ALA A 58 21.99 13.77 21.58
N ASP A 59 22.17 13.38 20.32
CA ASP A 59 22.75 12.08 19.95
C ASP A 59 24.24 12.03 20.37
N GLU A 60 25.02 13.11 20.22
CA GLU A 60 26.43 13.18 20.64
C GLU A 60 26.58 12.99 22.15
N LEU A 61 25.70 13.60 22.95
CA LEU A 61 25.65 13.36 24.40
C LEU A 61 25.34 11.89 24.72
N CYS A 62 24.38 11.29 24.02
CA CYS A 62 24.08 9.86 24.17
C CYS A 62 25.26 8.98 23.75
N SER A 63 25.98 9.32 22.69
CA SER A 63 27.19 8.62 22.24
C SER A 63 28.29 8.67 23.29
N CYS A 64 28.50 9.85 23.89
CA CYS A 64 29.47 10.05 24.97
C CYS A 64 29.15 9.14 26.17
N HIS A 65 27.89 9.13 26.61
CA HIS A 65 27.44 8.26 27.70
C HIS A 65 27.63 6.77 27.37
N LEU A 66 27.26 6.33 26.16
CA LEU A 66 27.48 4.96 25.71
C LEU A 66 28.97 4.61 25.66
N SER A 67 29.81 5.52 25.19
CA SER A 67 31.27 5.34 25.14
C SER A 67 31.85 5.12 26.53
N GLN A 68 31.46 5.94 27.52
CA GLN A 68 31.87 5.75 28.92
C GLN A 68 31.45 4.38 29.45
N ARG A 69 30.22 3.94 29.14
CA ARG A 69 29.71 2.63 29.58
C ARG A 69 30.45 1.47 28.94
N VAL A 70 30.81 1.58 27.66
CA VAL A 70 31.66 0.61 26.95
C VAL A 70 33.04 0.52 27.59
N LEU A 71 33.64 1.64 28.00
CA LEU A 71 34.95 1.64 28.66
C LEU A 71 34.91 0.87 30.00
N VAL A 72 33.90 1.12 30.84
CA VAL A 72 33.72 0.41 32.11
C VAL A 72 33.56 -1.09 31.90
N GLU A 73 32.73 -1.50 30.95
CA GLU A 73 32.53 -2.92 30.62
C GLU A 73 33.79 -3.58 30.04
N ARG A 74 34.58 -2.86 29.24
CA ARG A 74 35.88 -3.35 28.75
C ARG A 74 36.87 -3.55 29.88
N ASP A 75 36.90 -2.68 30.87
CA ASP A 75 37.80 -2.81 32.02
C ASP A 75 37.38 -3.97 32.94
N LEU A 76 36.06 -4.16 33.15
CA LEU A 76 35.54 -5.34 33.85
C LEU A 76 35.89 -6.65 33.12
N TYR A 77 35.79 -6.66 31.79
CA TYR A 77 36.19 -7.80 30.95
C TYR A 77 37.68 -8.12 31.10
N ARG A 78 38.55 -7.10 31.09
CA ARG A 78 40.00 -7.27 31.30
C ARG A 78 40.32 -7.85 32.68
N GLN A 79 39.62 -7.43 33.73
CA GLN A 79 39.89 -7.87 35.09
C GLN A 79 39.41 -9.30 35.36
N ASN A 80 38.26 -9.70 34.81
CA ASN A 80 37.60 -10.96 35.17
C ASN A 80 37.89 -12.14 34.22
N HIS A 81 38.58 -11.92 33.09
CA HIS A 81 38.98 -12.95 32.11
C HIS A 81 37.88 -13.97 31.74
N ARG A 82 36.59 -13.57 31.78
CA ARG A 82 35.46 -14.39 31.32
C ARG A 82 34.93 -13.85 30.00
N TYR A 83 34.54 -14.77 29.12
CA TYR A 83 34.01 -14.59 27.76
C TYR A 83 33.27 -13.27 27.54
N ALA A 84 33.51 -12.63 26.39
CA ALA A 84 32.91 -11.35 26.03
C ALA A 84 31.42 -11.39 26.35
N SER A 85 31.01 -10.61 27.35
CA SER A 85 29.61 -10.58 27.75
C SER A 85 28.81 -10.10 26.56
N THR A 86 27.69 -10.78 26.26
CA THR A 86 26.73 -10.33 25.24
C THR A 86 26.37 -8.86 25.40
N THR A 87 26.43 -8.35 26.64
CA THR A 87 26.21 -6.93 26.96
C THR A 87 27.25 -5.99 26.34
N LEU A 88 28.53 -6.35 26.28
CA LEU A 88 29.60 -5.50 25.73
C LEU A 88 29.43 -5.35 24.22
N THR A 89 29.24 -6.46 23.51
CA THR A 89 29.05 -6.45 22.05
C THR A 89 27.75 -5.73 21.66
N GLU A 90 26.69 -5.89 22.44
CA GLU A 90 25.46 -5.10 22.29
C GLU A 90 25.70 -3.59 22.48
N LEU A 91 26.50 -3.18 23.46
CA LEU A 91 26.80 -1.76 23.68
C LEU A 91 27.65 -1.17 22.57
N GLU A 92 28.68 -1.90 22.12
CA GLU A 92 29.54 -1.48 21.01
C GLU A 92 28.74 -1.36 19.70
N SER A 93 27.83 -2.30 19.43
CA SER A 93 26.96 -2.23 18.26
C SER A 93 25.99 -1.04 18.31
N LYS A 94 25.41 -0.73 19.48
CA LYS A 94 24.57 0.46 19.69
C LYS A 94 25.37 1.74 19.48
N GLN A 95 26.59 1.82 20.00
CA GLN A 95 27.48 2.97 19.81
C GLN A 95 27.81 3.18 18.33
N LEU A 96 28.17 2.11 17.60
CA LEU A 96 28.45 2.19 16.17
C LEU A 96 27.21 2.64 15.36
N SER A 97 26.02 2.12 15.68
CA SER A 97 24.78 2.54 15.04
C SER A 97 24.47 4.02 15.27
N LEU A 98 24.69 4.50 16.50
CA LEU A 98 24.42 5.89 16.86
C LEU A 98 25.44 6.84 16.22
N ASN A 99 26.72 6.47 16.14
CA ASN A 99 27.72 7.23 15.40
C ASN A 99 27.39 7.33 13.90
N ARG A 100 26.89 6.25 13.28
CA ARG A 100 26.38 6.31 11.90
C ARG A 100 25.21 7.26 11.75
N LYS A 101 24.29 7.31 12.72
CA LYS A 101 23.15 8.24 12.73
C LYS A 101 23.63 9.69 12.78
N ILE A 102 24.57 10.02 13.67
CA ILE A 102 25.17 11.34 13.80
C ILE A 102 25.80 11.77 12.48
N GLN A 103 26.64 10.91 11.88
CA GLN A 103 27.29 11.20 10.60
C GLN A 103 26.27 11.52 9.49
N VAL A 104 25.24 10.70 9.34
CA VAL A 104 24.19 10.92 8.33
C VAL A 104 23.44 12.24 8.59
N ASN A 105 23.19 12.60 9.85
CA ASN A 105 22.54 13.86 10.19
C ASN A 105 23.45 15.06 9.94
N GLN A 106 24.77 14.94 10.17
CA GLN A 106 25.76 15.98 9.80
C GLN A 106 25.79 16.20 8.28
N GLU A 107 25.76 15.15 7.46
CA GLU A 107 25.67 15.26 6.00
C GLU A 107 24.38 15.97 5.56
N LYS A 108 23.23 15.63 6.15
CA LYS A 108 21.96 16.34 5.90
C LYS A 108 22.05 17.81 6.28
N LEU A 109 22.70 18.14 7.40
CA LEU A 109 22.86 19.51 7.86
C LEU A 109 23.68 20.34 6.86
N LEU A 110 24.77 19.78 6.32
CA LEU A 110 25.56 20.42 5.26
C LEU A 110 24.71 20.71 4.02
N HIS A 111 23.88 19.75 3.59
CA HIS A 111 22.98 19.94 2.46
C HIS A 111 21.92 21.03 2.71
N VAL A 112 21.34 21.06 3.91
CA VAL A 112 20.40 22.11 4.32
C VAL A 112 21.07 23.48 4.32
N ARG A 113 22.28 23.60 4.88
CA ARG A 113 23.05 24.85 4.90
C ARG A 113 23.40 25.35 3.50
N ALA A 114 23.84 24.45 2.61
CA ALA A 114 24.09 24.80 1.21
C ALA A 114 22.81 25.35 0.55
N ARG A 115 21.66 24.71 0.81
CA ARG A 115 20.38 25.16 0.25
C ARG A 115 19.93 26.50 0.84
N ILE A 116 20.17 26.76 2.12
CA ILE A 116 19.93 28.07 2.74
C ILE A 116 20.78 29.14 2.04
N ALA A 117 22.08 28.89 1.87
CA ALA A 117 23.00 29.82 1.21
C ALA A 117 22.55 30.15 -0.23
N GLU A 118 22.16 29.13 -1.01
CA GLU A 118 21.60 29.30 -2.36
C GLU A 118 20.33 30.16 -2.37
N LEU A 119 19.38 29.88 -1.47
CA LEU A 119 18.11 30.62 -1.38
C LEU A 119 18.30 32.06 -0.92
N THR A 120 19.27 32.30 -0.03
CA THR A 120 19.63 33.66 0.38
C THR A 120 20.32 34.45 -0.73
N ALA A 121 21.08 33.79 -1.60
CA ALA A 121 21.77 34.43 -2.72
C ALA A 121 20.83 34.71 -3.90
N ASN A 122 19.88 33.81 -4.20
CA ASN A 122 18.97 33.92 -5.34
C ASN A 122 17.51 33.61 -4.94
N PRO A 123 16.74 34.61 -4.46
CA PRO A 123 15.36 34.42 -4.00
C PRO A 123 14.37 34.07 -5.13
N LEU A 124 14.74 34.29 -6.40
CA LEU A 124 13.88 34.06 -7.58
C LEU A 124 13.83 32.59 -8.08
N VAL A 125 14.56 31.66 -7.45
CA VAL A 125 14.68 30.26 -7.93
C VAL A 125 13.44 29.39 -7.59
N LEU A 126 12.39 29.98 -7.00
CA LEU A 126 11.15 29.24 -6.75
C LEU A 126 10.28 29.16 -8.00
N GLY A 127 10.44 28.07 -8.72
CA GLY A 127 9.46 27.71 -9.74
C GLY A 127 9.58 26.29 -10.26
N THR A 128 10.79 25.74 -10.31
CA THR A 128 10.99 24.42 -10.87
C THR A 128 11.35 23.46 -9.74
N LYS A 129 10.31 22.79 -9.20
CA LYS A 129 10.55 21.48 -8.59
C LYS A 129 11.30 20.68 -9.67
N PRO A 130 12.55 20.24 -9.42
CA PRO A 130 13.30 19.54 -10.46
C PRO A 130 12.42 18.38 -10.92
N ALA A 131 12.29 18.18 -12.23
CA ALA A 131 11.51 17.07 -12.75
C ALA A 131 12.11 15.78 -12.20
N LEU A 132 11.50 15.23 -11.15
CA LEU A 132 11.93 13.96 -10.58
C LEU A 132 11.70 12.90 -11.65
N ASP A 133 12.66 11.99 -11.81
CA ASP A 133 12.48 10.74 -12.55
C ASP A 133 11.12 10.11 -12.15
N PRO A 134 10.29 9.64 -13.11
CA PRO A 134 9.02 8.98 -12.80
C PRO A 134 9.11 7.92 -11.69
N VAL A 135 10.22 7.19 -11.60
CA VAL A 135 10.44 6.18 -10.54
C VAL A 135 10.57 6.85 -9.18
N THR A 136 11.41 7.89 -9.08
CA THR A 136 11.63 8.63 -7.83
C THR A 136 10.36 9.39 -7.43
N ALA A 137 9.62 9.95 -8.39
CA ALA A 137 8.34 10.59 -8.15
C ALA A 137 7.29 9.61 -7.59
N ALA A 138 7.22 8.39 -8.15
CA ALA A 138 6.35 7.33 -7.63
C ALA A 138 6.76 6.90 -6.21
N ALA A 139 8.06 6.71 -5.97
CA ALA A 139 8.59 6.36 -4.65
C ALA A 139 8.24 7.42 -3.60
N VAL A 140 8.39 8.71 -3.92
CA VAL A 140 8.01 9.82 -3.03
C VAL A 140 6.51 9.79 -2.73
N ARG A 141 5.64 9.51 -3.71
CA ARG A 141 4.18 9.40 -3.50
C ARG A 141 3.83 8.26 -2.55
N ILE A 142 4.49 7.11 -2.69
CA ILE A 142 4.28 5.95 -1.81
C ILE A 142 4.77 6.28 -0.40
N GLN A 143 5.95 6.88 -0.26
CA GLN A 143 6.53 7.24 1.03
C GLN A 143 5.71 8.32 1.75
N THR A 144 5.20 9.33 1.05
CA THR A 144 4.34 10.36 1.64
C THR A 144 3.01 9.79 2.09
N ALA A 145 2.41 8.91 1.29
CA ALA A 145 1.20 8.18 1.68
C ALA A 145 1.44 7.34 2.94
N PHE A 146 2.56 6.61 3.01
CA PHE A 146 2.92 5.81 4.18
C PHE A 146 3.14 6.66 5.44
N ARG A 147 3.90 7.76 5.35
CA ARG A 147 4.15 8.65 6.50
C ARG A 147 2.85 9.27 7.00
N ARG A 148 1.96 9.68 6.07
CA ARG A 148 0.62 10.18 6.40
C ARG A 148 -0.21 9.13 7.13
N ASP A 149 -0.24 7.89 6.62
CA ASP A 149 -0.97 6.79 7.25
C ASP A 149 -0.42 6.47 8.64
N LYS A 150 0.91 6.39 8.79
CA LYS A 150 1.57 6.16 10.08
C LYS A 150 1.23 7.24 11.10
N ALA A 151 1.33 8.52 10.72
CA ALA A 151 0.99 9.65 11.59
C ALA A 151 -0.50 9.64 11.98
N ARG A 152 -1.38 9.36 11.01
CA ARG A 152 -2.82 9.22 11.25
C ARG A 152 -3.14 8.10 12.25
N ARG A 153 -2.52 6.92 12.11
CA ARG A 153 -2.71 5.80 13.05
C ARG A 153 -2.23 6.15 14.46
N ALA A 154 -1.07 6.80 14.59
CA ALA A 154 -0.58 7.26 15.89
C ALA A 154 -1.56 8.26 16.53
N PHE A 155 -2.09 9.20 15.74
CA PHE A 155 -3.11 10.15 16.20
C PHE A 155 -4.41 9.45 16.63
N GLN A 156 -4.90 8.49 15.84
CA GLN A 156 -6.07 7.69 16.19
C GLN A 156 -5.88 6.93 17.51
N GLN A 157 -4.69 6.38 17.76
CA GLN A 157 -4.38 5.70 19.02
C GLN A 157 -4.40 6.66 20.20
N LEU A 158 -3.85 7.87 20.04
CA LEU A 158 -3.89 8.91 21.08
C LEU A 158 -5.33 9.34 21.36
N VAL A 159 -6.12 9.63 20.32
CA VAL A 159 -7.54 9.99 20.46
C VAL A 159 -8.34 8.89 21.16
N ARG A 160 -8.15 7.62 20.79
CA ARG A 160 -8.83 6.48 21.44
C ARG A 160 -8.46 6.33 22.90
N ARG A 161 -7.24 6.74 23.28
CA ARG A 161 -6.86 6.82 24.68
C ARG A 161 -7.63 7.96 25.32
N VAL A 162 -7.46 9.20 24.85
CA VAL A 162 -7.95 10.45 25.45
C VAL A 162 -9.47 10.57 25.52
N VAL A 163 -10.17 10.13 24.48
CA VAL A 163 -11.61 10.34 24.34
C VAL A 163 -12.35 9.01 24.29
N GLN A 164 -13.29 8.84 25.20
CA GLN A 164 -14.16 7.69 25.30
C GLN A 164 -15.54 8.01 24.73
N LYS A 165 -16.08 7.14 23.88
CA LYS A 165 -17.48 7.20 23.44
C LYS A 165 -18.34 6.45 24.46
N VAL A 166 -19.24 7.16 25.14
CA VAL A 166 -20.12 6.64 26.20
C VAL A 166 -21.56 6.67 25.73
N TYR A 167 -22.31 5.60 26.01
CA TYR A 167 -23.75 5.54 25.72
C TYR A 167 -24.54 6.02 26.94
N ASP A 168 -25.41 7.00 26.74
CA ASP A 168 -26.34 7.44 27.77
C ASP A 168 -27.71 6.75 27.57
N PRO A 169 -28.14 5.87 28.50
CA PRO A 169 -29.42 5.18 28.40
C PRO A 169 -30.64 6.10 28.58
N ALA A 170 -30.49 7.28 29.21
CA ALA A 170 -31.59 8.22 29.41
C ALA A 170 -31.93 8.99 28.12
N SER A 171 -30.91 9.44 27.39
CA SER A 171 -31.06 10.15 26.10
C SER A 171 -31.03 9.24 24.88
N GLN A 172 -30.69 7.96 25.04
CA GLN A 172 -30.45 6.99 23.96
C GLN A 172 -29.41 7.44 22.93
N GLN A 173 -28.51 8.34 23.31
CA GLN A 173 -27.47 8.89 22.43
C GLN A 173 -26.08 8.58 22.96
N TYR A 174 -25.09 8.62 22.06
CA TYR A 174 -23.69 8.53 22.46
C TYR A 174 -23.13 9.94 22.65
N PHE A 175 -22.37 10.15 23.71
CA PHE A 175 -21.56 11.35 23.92
C PHE A 175 -20.08 10.98 24.05
N PHE A 176 -19.21 11.97 23.91
CA PHE A 176 -17.76 11.80 23.99
C PHE A 176 -17.26 12.41 25.29
N TYR A 177 -16.56 11.61 26.09
CA TYR A 177 -15.96 12.04 27.34
C TYR A 177 -14.45 12.11 27.19
N ASN A 178 -13.86 13.27 27.43
CA ASN A 178 -12.41 13.42 27.48
C ASN A 178 -11.93 13.10 28.91
N HIS A 179 -11.11 12.05 29.06
CA HIS A 179 -10.63 11.65 30.39
C HIS A 179 -9.56 12.58 30.95
N HIS A 180 -8.91 13.38 30.11
CA HIS A 180 -7.79 14.24 30.49
C HIS A 180 -8.29 15.58 31.01
N THR A 181 -9.31 16.15 30.36
CA THR A 181 -9.93 17.42 30.78
C THR A 181 -11.17 17.21 31.67
N GLY A 182 -11.74 16.00 31.70
CA GLY A 182 -12.98 15.70 32.42
C GLY A 182 -14.25 16.28 31.78
N VAL A 183 -14.15 16.81 30.56
CA VAL A 183 -15.27 17.45 29.87
C VAL A 183 -16.03 16.44 29.01
N SER A 184 -17.35 16.44 29.13
CA SER A 184 -18.27 15.70 28.26
C SER A 184 -18.78 16.60 27.13
N GLN A 185 -18.76 16.10 25.90
CA GLN A 185 -19.26 16.80 24.73
C GLN A 185 -20.17 15.88 23.89
N TRP A 186 -21.25 16.45 23.37
CA TRP A 186 -22.22 15.74 22.53
C TRP A 186 -21.84 15.73 21.05
N GLN A 187 -21.10 16.75 20.61
CA GLN A 187 -20.62 16.88 19.23
C GLN A 187 -19.34 16.08 19.04
N ILE A 188 -19.20 15.42 17.89
CA ILE A 188 -17.97 14.73 17.51
C ILE A 188 -16.95 15.80 17.10
N PRO A 189 -15.81 15.97 17.80
CA PRO A 189 -14.78 16.90 17.36
C PRO A 189 -14.31 16.52 15.96
N ALA A 190 -14.05 17.49 15.10
CA ALA A 190 -13.67 17.25 13.71
C ALA A 190 -12.45 16.32 13.57
N ALA A 191 -11.51 16.45 14.51
CA ALA A 191 -10.32 15.60 14.60
C ALA A 191 -10.66 14.10 14.83
N ILE A 192 -11.75 13.83 15.54
CA ILE A 192 -12.27 12.49 15.83
C ILE A 192 -13.17 12.00 14.70
N HIS A 193 -13.96 12.87 14.08
CA HIS A 193 -14.82 12.51 12.94
C HIS A 193 -14.00 11.93 11.78
N ALA A 194 -12.85 12.53 11.46
CA ALA A 194 -11.93 12.01 10.43
C ALA A 194 -11.20 10.72 10.85
N ALA A 195 -11.10 10.45 12.16
CA ALA A 195 -10.52 9.23 12.71
C ALA A 195 -11.54 8.07 12.75
N ILE A 196 -12.81 8.35 13.01
CA ILE A 196 -13.94 7.41 13.08
C ILE A 196 -14.45 7.07 11.67
N ALA A 197 -14.51 8.04 10.75
CA ALA A 197 -14.99 7.81 9.38
C ALA A 197 -14.12 6.83 8.58
N ASP A 198 -12.85 6.69 8.98
CA ASP A 198 -11.89 5.72 8.42
C ASP A 198 -11.70 4.49 9.32
N GLU A 199 -12.54 4.27 10.34
CA GLU A 199 -12.75 2.88 10.72
C GLU A 199 -13.27 2.20 9.45
N PRO A 200 -12.57 1.19 8.89
CA PRO A 200 -13.29 0.25 8.07
C PRO A 200 -14.46 -0.14 8.96
N GLN A 201 -15.68 0.00 8.46
CA GLN A 201 -16.79 -0.68 9.06
C GLN A 201 -16.34 -2.14 9.08
N HIS A 202 -15.74 -2.56 10.19
CA HIS A 202 -15.57 -3.93 10.54
C HIS A 202 -17.01 -4.31 10.81
N HIS A 203 -17.70 -4.69 9.74
CA HIS A 203 -18.70 -5.74 9.75
C HIS A 203 -18.19 -6.70 10.82
N SER A 204 -18.87 -6.63 11.97
CA SER A 204 -18.47 -7.28 13.19
C SER A 204 -17.89 -8.63 12.84
N GLN A 205 -16.69 -8.96 13.32
CA GLN A 205 -16.29 -10.35 13.48
C GLN A 205 -17.36 -11.01 14.38
N LYS A 206 -18.42 -11.49 13.74
CA LYS A 206 -19.54 -12.24 14.29
C LYS A 206 -19.84 -13.26 13.21
N GLY A 207 -19.57 -14.53 13.54
CA GLY A 207 -19.69 -15.65 12.62
C GLY A 207 -21.04 -15.67 11.89
N GLY A 208 -20.95 -15.76 10.56
CA GLY A 208 -22.07 -15.92 9.61
C GLY A 208 -21.60 -16.56 8.30
N ASP A 209 -20.65 -17.48 8.40
CA ASP A 209 -19.60 -17.78 7.41
C ASP A 209 -20.00 -18.68 6.21
N ILE A 210 -21.28 -18.80 5.86
CA ILE A 210 -21.71 -19.51 4.65
C ILE A 210 -22.92 -18.81 4.00
N VAL A 211 -23.86 -18.35 4.81
CA VAL A 211 -25.10 -17.72 4.33
C VAL A 211 -24.82 -16.35 3.70
N GLU A 212 -23.88 -15.58 4.26
CA GLU A 212 -23.48 -14.29 3.68
C GLU A 212 -22.75 -14.48 2.33
N ALA A 213 -21.79 -15.40 2.28
CA ALA A 213 -21.14 -15.77 1.02
C ALA A 213 -22.14 -16.29 -0.03
N ALA A 214 -23.10 -17.12 0.38
CA ALA A 214 -24.15 -17.64 -0.49
C ALA A 214 -25.07 -16.52 -1.01
N THR A 215 -25.49 -15.58 -0.17
CA THR A 215 -26.34 -14.45 -0.59
C THR A 215 -25.58 -13.51 -1.53
N MET A 216 -24.28 -13.30 -1.33
CA MET A 216 -23.43 -12.56 -2.28
C MET A 216 -23.35 -13.27 -3.65
N ILE A 217 -23.08 -14.57 -3.66
CA ILE A 217 -23.01 -15.37 -4.90
C ILE A 217 -24.37 -15.37 -5.62
N GLN A 218 -25.47 -15.55 -4.89
CA GLN A 218 -26.82 -15.48 -5.42
C GLN A 218 -27.12 -14.09 -6.00
N GLY A 219 -26.73 -13.02 -5.30
CA GLY A 219 -26.85 -11.64 -5.78
C GLY A 219 -26.09 -11.39 -7.08
N LEU A 220 -24.86 -11.90 -7.19
CA LEU A 220 -24.06 -11.83 -8.41
C LEU A 220 -24.72 -12.59 -9.57
N PHE A 221 -25.25 -13.79 -9.31
CA PHE A 221 -25.96 -14.58 -10.31
C PHE A 221 -27.22 -13.86 -10.81
N ARG A 222 -28.06 -13.37 -9.90
CA ARG A 222 -29.29 -12.61 -10.25
C ARG A 222 -28.94 -11.35 -11.05
N ARG A 223 -27.90 -10.62 -10.67
CA ARG A 223 -27.42 -9.43 -11.40
C ARG A 223 -26.93 -9.78 -12.81
N ARG A 224 -26.27 -10.93 -12.98
CA ARG A 224 -25.84 -11.42 -14.29
C ARG A 224 -27.03 -11.85 -15.15
N ALA A 225 -28.01 -12.54 -14.57
CA ALA A 225 -29.25 -12.93 -15.24
C ALA A 225 -30.05 -11.70 -15.70
N ALA A 226 -30.24 -10.71 -14.83
CA ALA A 226 -30.92 -9.46 -15.15
C ALA A 226 -30.24 -8.69 -16.30
N ARG A 227 -28.89 -8.61 -16.29
CA ARG A 227 -28.13 -8.01 -17.40
C ARG A 227 -28.33 -8.76 -18.72
N ARG A 228 -28.33 -10.10 -18.69
CA ARG A 228 -28.60 -10.91 -19.88
C ARG A 228 -30.02 -10.69 -20.42
N ALA A 229 -31.02 -10.67 -19.55
CA ALA A 229 -32.40 -10.39 -19.93
C ALA A 229 -32.53 -8.99 -20.54
N LEU A 230 -31.90 -7.98 -19.94
CA LEU A 230 -31.86 -6.61 -20.49
C LEU A 230 -31.22 -6.58 -21.88
N HIS A 231 -30.08 -7.26 -22.08
CA HIS A 231 -29.43 -7.31 -23.39
C HIS A 231 -30.29 -8.03 -24.44
N ALA A 232 -31.04 -9.07 -24.06
CA ALA A 232 -31.97 -9.75 -24.94
C ALA A 232 -33.11 -8.81 -25.37
N LEU A 233 -33.68 -8.04 -24.44
CA LEU A 233 -34.68 -7.01 -24.75
C LEU A 233 -34.11 -5.92 -25.67
N LEU A 234 -32.89 -5.45 -25.39
CA LEU A 234 -32.22 -4.47 -26.24
C LEU A 234 -31.96 -5.01 -27.65
N ALA A 235 -31.67 -6.29 -27.80
CA ALA A 235 -31.51 -6.92 -29.12
C ALA A 235 -32.82 -7.04 -29.91
N GLN A 236 -33.98 -7.03 -29.23
CA GLN A 236 -35.27 -6.94 -29.90
C GLN A 236 -35.60 -5.50 -30.32
N VAL A 237 -35.22 -4.51 -29.51
CA VAL A 237 -35.55 -3.09 -29.73
C VAL A 237 -34.59 -2.41 -30.69
N TYR A 238 -33.30 -2.75 -30.66
CA TYR A 238 -32.26 -2.13 -31.46
C TYR A 238 -31.69 -3.11 -32.48
N GLN A 239 -31.39 -2.58 -33.67
CA GLN A 239 -30.72 -3.28 -34.74
C GLN A 239 -29.46 -2.50 -35.12
N LYS A 240 -28.31 -3.17 -35.18
CA LYS A 240 -27.11 -2.59 -35.76
C LYS A 240 -27.26 -2.67 -37.28
N VAL A 241 -27.14 -1.58 -38.02
CA VAL A 241 -27.28 -1.55 -39.48
C VAL A 241 -26.01 -0.97 -40.07
N GLU A 242 -25.54 -1.55 -41.17
CA GLU A 242 -24.40 -1.04 -41.93
C GLU A 242 -24.91 -0.06 -42.97
N ASP A 243 -24.29 1.11 -43.04
CA ASP A 243 -24.53 2.07 -44.11
C ASP A 243 -23.71 1.67 -45.35
N PRO A 244 -24.35 1.34 -46.50
CA PRO A 244 -23.65 0.83 -47.68
C PRO A 244 -22.71 1.84 -48.33
N GLU A 245 -22.90 3.14 -48.12
CA GLU A 245 -22.03 4.17 -48.71
C GLU A 245 -20.74 4.40 -47.92
N THR A 246 -20.80 4.21 -46.59
CA THR A 246 -19.69 4.53 -45.68
C THR A 246 -19.03 3.31 -45.04
N GLY A 247 -19.69 2.13 -45.07
CA GLY A 247 -19.25 0.93 -44.36
C GLY A 247 -19.31 1.06 -42.83
N LEU A 248 -19.92 2.13 -42.31
CA LEU A 248 -20.03 2.41 -40.88
C LEU A 248 -21.33 1.83 -40.32
N TYR A 249 -21.28 1.41 -39.06
CA TYR A 249 -22.45 0.88 -38.38
C TYR A 249 -23.17 1.95 -37.56
N TYR A 250 -24.49 2.04 -37.75
CA TYR A 250 -25.38 2.82 -36.89
C TYR A 250 -26.37 1.90 -36.16
N TYR A 251 -26.96 2.39 -35.08
CA TYR A 251 -27.96 1.67 -34.31
C TYR A 251 -29.34 2.24 -34.63
N TYR A 252 -30.20 1.39 -35.18
CA TYR A 252 -31.59 1.70 -35.50
C TYR A 252 -32.51 1.18 -34.41
N SER A 253 -33.37 2.05 -33.86
CA SER A 253 -34.40 1.63 -32.91
C SER A 253 -35.69 1.23 -33.65
N LYS A 254 -36.06 -0.05 -33.60
CA LYS A 254 -37.29 -0.57 -34.23
C LYS A 254 -38.57 0.00 -33.63
N ARG A 255 -38.51 0.50 -32.39
CA ARG A 255 -39.68 1.00 -31.66
C ARG A 255 -39.98 2.47 -31.95
N THR A 256 -38.94 3.31 -32.03
CA THR A 256 -39.10 4.75 -32.26
C THR A 256 -38.84 5.16 -33.70
N GLY A 257 -38.27 4.27 -34.52
CA GLY A 257 -37.88 4.56 -35.90
C GLY A 257 -36.67 5.48 -36.03
N VAL A 258 -35.98 5.79 -34.93
CA VAL A 258 -34.85 6.72 -34.89
C VAL A 258 -33.53 5.98 -35.06
N SER A 259 -32.66 6.49 -35.92
CA SER A 259 -31.27 6.04 -36.08
C SER A 259 -30.33 6.88 -35.21
N GLN A 260 -29.32 6.22 -34.64
CA GLN A 260 -28.30 6.87 -33.83
C GLN A 260 -26.93 6.25 -34.11
N TRP A 261 -25.91 7.10 -34.27
CA TRP A 261 -24.52 6.66 -34.50
C TRP A 261 -23.84 6.17 -33.21
N ASN A 262 -24.28 6.70 -32.06
CA ASN A 262 -23.73 6.33 -30.76
C ASN A 262 -24.38 5.05 -30.20
N LYS A 263 -23.57 4.16 -29.66
CA LYS A 263 -24.03 2.93 -29.00
C LYS A 263 -24.91 3.26 -27.79
N PRO A 264 -26.11 2.65 -27.65
CA PRO A 264 -26.95 2.86 -26.48
C PRO A 264 -26.20 2.52 -25.18
N LYS A 265 -26.25 3.42 -24.19
CA LYS A 265 -25.50 3.28 -22.92
C LYS A 265 -25.78 1.96 -22.20
N LEU A 266 -27.02 1.46 -22.30
CA LEU A 266 -27.46 0.21 -21.66
C LEU A 266 -26.90 -1.06 -22.32
N LEU A 267 -26.31 -0.96 -23.51
CA LEU A 267 -25.73 -2.09 -24.24
C LEU A 267 -24.28 -2.40 -23.78
N GLY A 268 -23.59 -1.43 -23.19
CA GLY A 268 -22.27 -1.59 -22.58
C GLY A 268 -21.25 -2.30 -23.50
N ALA A 269 -20.55 -3.29 -22.97
CA ALA A 269 -19.55 -4.09 -23.70
C ALA A 269 -20.14 -5.21 -24.59
N SER A 270 -21.47 -5.44 -24.57
CA SER A 270 -22.11 -6.47 -25.39
C SER A 270 -22.37 -5.93 -26.80
N GLU A 271 -22.18 -6.75 -27.83
CA GLU A 271 -22.52 -6.36 -29.21
C GLU A 271 -23.86 -6.93 -29.63
N LEU A 272 -24.60 -6.19 -30.46
CA LEU A 272 -25.83 -6.69 -31.08
C LEU A 272 -25.49 -7.53 -32.31
N PRO A 273 -26.26 -8.60 -32.60
CA PRO A 273 -26.12 -9.35 -33.84
C PRO A 273 -26.29 -8.43 -35.05
N SER A 274 -25.33 -8.45 -35.99
CA SER A 274 -25.44 -7.70 -37.25
C SER A 274 -26.40 -8.43 -38.21
N PRO A 275 -27.36 -7.74 -38.85
CA PRO A 275 -28.37 -8.32 -39.72
C PRO A 275 -27.82 -8.80 -41.07
N LEU A 276 -26.61 -8.38 -41.45
CA LEU A 276 -25.96 -8.83 -42.70
C LEU A 276 -25.09 -10.07 -42.54
N ARG A 277 -25.14 -10.72 -41.37
CA ARG A 277 -24.53 -12.04 -41.23
C ARG A 277 -25.59 -13.12 -41.42
N THR A 278 -26.06 -13.26 -42.66
CA THR A 278 -26.37 -14.60 -43.17
C THR A 278 -25.16 -15.49 -42.86
N PRO A 279 -25.33 -16.75 -42.43
CA PRO A 279 -24.22 -17.70 -42.32
C PRO A 279 -23.76 -18.16 -43.71
N ALA A 280 -23.71 -17.25 -44.68
CA ALA A 280 -23.07 -17.45 -45.96
C ALA A 280 -21.59 -17.12 -45.76
N LEU A 281 -20.80 -18.16 -45.51
CA LEU A 281 -19.48 -18.41 -46.09
C LEU A 281 -18.52 -17.24 -46.38
N GLU A 282 -18.55 -16.15 -45.62
CA GLU A 282 -17.44 -15.20 -45.61
C GLU A 282 -16.34 -15.77 -44.70
N PRO A 283 -15.14 -16.05 -45.24
CA PRO A 283 -14.04 -16.62 -44.50
C PRO A 283 -13.69 -15.64 -43.40
N HIS A 284 -14.12 -16.00 -42.20
CA HIS A 284 -13.60 -15.46 -40.97
C HIS A 284 -12.10 -15.53 -41.13
N SER A 285 -11.45 -14.37 -40.99
CA SER A 285 -10.01 -14.17 -40.88
C SER A 285 -9.37 -15.52 -40.62
N ALA A 286 -8.75 -16.09 -41.67
CA ALA A 286 -8.45 -17.51 -41.78
C ALA A 286 -8.11 -18.08 -40.40
N PRO A 287 -8.68 -19.23 -39.99
CA PRO A 287 -8.22 -19.90 -38.78
C PRO A 287 -6.71 -19.86 -38.86
N GLY A 288 -6.06 -19.03 -38.01
CA GLY A 288 -4.60 -18.98 -37.97
C GLY A 288 -4.17 -20.42 -37.95
N SER A 289 -3.19 -20.79 -38.79
CA SER A 289 -2.85 -22.16 -39.19
C SER A 289 -3.18 -23.18 -38.10
N ASP A 290 -3.56 -24.42 -38.41
CA ASP A 290 -3.85 -25.42 -37.36
C ASP A 290 -2.76 -25.45 -36.26
N GLU A 291 -1.52 -25.11 -36.63
CA GLU A 291 -0.38 -24.80 -35.77
C GLU A 291 -0.56 -23.60 -34.81
N ASP A 292 -1.11 -22.45 -35.22
CA ASP A 292 -1.47 -21.32 -34.33
C ASP A 292 -2.60 -21.68 -33.37
N GLN A 293 -3.63 -22.42 -33.82
CA GLN A 293 -4.71 -22.88 -32.93
C GLN A 293 -4.17 -23.87 -31.90
N GLN A 294 -3.37 -24.82 -32.35
CA GLN A 294 -2.67 -25.77 -31.48
C GLN A 294 -1.72 -25.04 -30.53
N THR A 295 -0.99 -24.02 -30.99
CA THR A 295 -0.09 -23.22 -30.15
C THR A 295 -0.87 -22.45 -29.08
N ARG A 296 -2.01 -21.84 -29.43
CA ARG A 296 -2.89 -21.16 -28.46
C ARG A 296 -3.48 -22.14 -27.45
N ALA A 297 -3.92 -23.32 -27.89
CA ALA A 297 -4.43 -24.37 -27.02
C ALA A 297 -3.34 -24.89 -26.08
N VAL A 298 -2.14 -25.18 -26.60
CA VAL A 298 -0.97 -25.62 -25.83
C VAL A 298 -0.58 -24.59 -24.79
N ARG A 299 -0.48 -23.29 -25.15
CA ARG A 299 -0.19 -22.22 -24.18
C ARG A 299 -1.25 -22.13 -23.09
N THR A 300 -2.52 -22.31 -23.44
CA THR A 300 -3.64 -22.30 -22.49
C THR A 300 -3.53 -23.48 -21.52
N ILE A 301 -3.28 -24.68 -22.03
CA ILE A 301 -3.09 -25.89 -21.23
C ILE A 301 -1.86 -25.76 -20.32
N GLN A 302 -0.74 -25.26 -20.83
CA GLN A 302 0.48 -25.00 -20.07
C GLN A 302 0.23 -23.98 -18.94
N ARG A 303 -0.51 -22.90 -19.20
CA ARG A 303 -0.88 -21.90 -18.18
C ARG A 303 -1.74 -22.50 -17.08
N LEU A 304 -2.77 -23.26 -17.46
CA LEU A 304 -3.67 -23.93 -16.51
C LEU A 304 -2.89 -24.93 -15.65
N TYR A 305 -1.98 -25.70 -16.26
CA TYR A 305 -1.11 -26.63 -15.57
C TYR A 305 -0.19 -25.92 -14.57
N ARG A 306 0.55 -24.88 -14.99
CA ARG A 306 1.43 -24.11 -14.09
C ARG A 306 0.66 -23.57 -12.89
N THR A 307 -0.54 -23.04 -13.12
CA THR A 307 -1.40 -22.53 -12.04
C THR A 307 -1.81 -23.65 -11.06
N ARG A 308 -2.18 -24.83 -11.57
CA ARG A 308 -2.53 -25.99 -10.74
C ARG A 308 -1.31 -26.51 -9.96
N ALA A 309 -0.16 -26.63 -10.61
CA ALA A 309 1.09 -27.09 -10.01
C ALA A 309 1.54 -26.15 -8.88
N SER A 310 1.52 -24.83 -9.10
CA SER A 310 1.82 -23.84 -8.05
C SER A 310 0.88 -23.97 -6.85
N ARG A 311 -0.42 -24.18 -7.07
CA ARG A 311 -1.39 -24.38 -5.98
C ARG A 311 -1.16 -25.69 -5.22
N ALA A 312 -0.77 -26.77 -5.90
CA ALA A 312 -0.41 -28.01 -5.24
C ALA A 312 0.86 -27.84 -4.40
N PHE A 313 1.91 -27.23 -4.96
CA PHE A 313 3.15 -26.92 -4.26
C PHE A 313 2.93 -26.05 -3.02
N LEU A 314 2.14 -24.98 -3.12
CA LEU A 314 1.82 -24.14 -1.96
C LEU A 314 1.07 -24.90 -0.87
N ARG A 315 0.18 -25.83 -1.23
CA ARG A 315 -0.47 -26.69 -0.24
C ARG A 315 0.53 -27.61 0.45
N ASP A 316 1.47 -28.20 -0.30
CA ASP A 316 2.48 -29.09 0.26
C ASP A 316 3.51 -28.33 1.13
N LEU A 317 3.83 -27.09 0.76
CA LEU A 317 4.69 -26.18 1.54
C LEU A 317 4.01 -25.75 2.85
N LEU A 318 2.74 -25.32 2.77
CA LEU A 318 1.94 -24.96 3.96
C LEU A 318 1.63 -26.17 4.84
N GLY A 319 1.51 -27.35 4.24
CA GLY A 319 1.31 -28.61 4.94
C GLY A 319 2.59 -29.25 5.48
N GLY A 320 3.75 -28.59 5.33
CA GLY A 320 5.04 -29.08 5.85
C GLY A 320 5.59 -30.33 5.15
N THR A 321 4.99 -30.74 4.03
CA THR A 321 5.50 -31.87 3.21
C THR A 321 6.72 -31.46 2.39
N ILE A 322 6.80 -30.18 2.03
CA ILE A 322 7.97 -29.56 1.42
C ILE A 322 8.45 -28.44 2.34
N GLU A 323 9.76 -28.34 2.49
CA GLU A 323 10.41 -27.31 3.30
C GLU A 323 11.38 -26.49 2.44
N LYS A 324 11.52 -25.20 2.73
CA LYS A 324 12.51 -24.33 2.08
C LYS A 324 13.69 -24.16 3.02
N VAL A 325 14.85 -24.67 2.62
CA VAL A 325 16.07 -24.75 3.44
C VAL A 325 17.16 -23.88 2.80
N TYR A 326 17.99 -23.25 3.62
CA TYR A 326 19.14 -22.48 3.16
C TYR A 326 20.41 -23.32 3.29
N ASP A 327 21.20 -23.38 2.22
CA ASP A 327 22.49 -24.05 2.18
C ASP A 327 23.61 -23.00 2.30
N ALA A 328 24.42 -23.12 3.36
CA ALA A 328 25.52 -22.20 3.63
C ALA A 328 26.74 -22.45 2.73
N ASP A 329 26.92 -23.68 2.21
CA ASP A 329 28.06 -24.03 1.36
C ASP A 329 27.89 -23.48 -0.07
N PHE A 330 26.64 -23.40 -0.52
CA PHE A 330 26.27 -22.92 -1.86
C PHE A 330 25.67 -21.50 -1.86
N ASP A 331 25.52 -20.87 -0.69
CA ASP A 331 24.86 -19.56 -0.48
C ASP A 331 23.52 -19.44 -1.24
N ALA A 332 22.70 -20.49 -1.16
CA ALA A 332 21.47 -20.58 -1.94
C ALA A 332 20.36 -21.31 -1.18
N TRP A 333 19.12 -20.96 -1.52
CA TRP A 333 17.94 -21.63 -0.99
C TRP A 333 17.55 -22.81 -1.88
N TYR A 334 17.25 -23.95 -1.28
CA TYR A 334 16.66 -25.10 -1.95
C TYR A 334 15.37 -25.54 -1.26
N TYR A 335 14.62 -26.41 -1.93
CA TYR A 335 13.44 -27.05 -1.38
C TYR A 335 13.71 -28.52 -1.13
N PHE A 336 13.31 -29.00 0.04
CA PHE A 336 13.43 -30.40 0.44
C PHE A 336 12.04 -31.02 0.55
N ASN A 337 11.81 -32.13 -0.15
CA ASN A 337 10.55 -32.86 -0.06
C ASN A 337 10.68 -34.02 0.94
N HIS A 338 10.01 -33.89 2.08
CA HIS A 338 10.03 -34.89 3.15
C HIS A 338 9.37 -36.21 2.76
N ARG A 339 8.48 -36.22 1.75
CA ARG A 339 7.82 -37.44 1.25
C ARG A 339 8.70 -38.26 0.32
N THR A 340 9.49 -37.61 -0.53
CA THR A 340 10.33 -38.29 -1.54
C THR A 340 11.80 -38.33 -1.17
N GLN A 341 12.22 -37.65 -0.09
CA GLN A 341 13.61 -37.53 0.37
C GLN A 341 14.54 -37.00 -0.74
N GLN A 342 14.07 -35.99 -1.47
CA GLN A 342 14.80 -35.36 -2.58
C GLN A 342 14.87 -33.85 -2.37
N SER A 343 16.03 -33.27 -2.65
CA SER A 343 16.27 -31.83 -2.71
C SER A 343 16.22 -31.32 -4.14
N PHE A 344 15.70 -30.11 -4.33
CA PHE A 344 15.66 -29.45 -5.63
C PHE A 344 15.74 -27.93 -5.48
N TRP A 345 16.32 -27.26 -6.48
CA TRP A 345 16.66 -25.84 -6.42
C TRP A 345 15.63 -24.93 -7.11
N GLU A 346 14.77 -25.48 -7.98
CA GLU A 346 13.78 -24.71 -8.74
C GLU A 346 12.37 -24.78 -8.15
N SER A 347 11.64 -23.66 -8.18
CA SER A 347 10.21 -23.69 -7.85
C SER A 347 9.43 -24.52 -8.89
N LEU A 348 8.56 -25.43 -8.41
CA LEU A 348 7.75 -26.38 -9.22
C LEU A 348 6.93 -25.75 -10.36
N SER A 349 6.76 -24.43 -10.38
CA SER A 349 6.14 -23.70 -11.50
C SER A 349 6.94 -23.75 -12.81
N MET A 350 8.22 -24.12 -12.77
CA MET A 350 9.13 -24.09 -13.93
C MET A 350 9.55 -25.46 -14.46
N GLN A 351 9.31 -26.55 -13.73
CA GLN A 351 9.78 -27.89 -14.12
C GLN A 351 8.83 -28.62 -15.12
N PRO A 352 9.36 -29.38 -16.10
CA PRO A 352 8.60 -30.31 -16.92
C PRO A 352 8.12 -31.54 -16.11
N TRP A 353 6.97 -32.10 -16.49
CA TRP A 353 6.25 -33.24 -15.88
C TRP A 353 7.02 -34.55 -15.63
N ARG A 354 8.31 -34.65 -16.00
CA ARG A 354 9.08 -35.90 -15.97
C ARG A 354 9.47 -36.38 -14.57
N MET A 355 9.50 -35.51 -13.56
CA MET A 355 9.92 -35.93 -12.20
C MET A 355 8.80 -36.51 -11.34
N LEU A 356 7.53 -36.28 -11.68
CA LEU A 356 6.40 -36.75 -10.86
C LEU A 356 5.98 -38.21 -11.16
N LEU A 357 6.61 -38.89 -12.13
CA LEU A 357 6.15 -40.20 -12.61
C LEU A 357 7.24 -41.29 -12.77
N ARG A 358 8.41 -41.18 -12.12
CA ARG A 358 9.32 -42.33 -12.01
C ARG A 358 9.78 -42.57 -10.57
N PRO A 359 9.38 -43.67 -9.93
CA PRO A 359 10.14 -44.18 -8.81
C PRO A 359 11.45 -44.78 -9.36
N GLY A 360 12.57 -44.23 -8.93
CA GLY A 360 13.89 -44.83 -9.09
C GLY A 360 14.57 -44.60 -10.45
N VAL A 361 15.14 -43.42 -10.66
CA VAL A 361 16.48 -43.30 -11.27
C VAL A 361 17.14 -42.06 -10.67
N ALA A 362 18.24 -42.25 -9.95
CA ALA A 362 19.12 -41.16 -9.53
C ALA A 362 19.72 -40.50 -10.78
N SER A 363 19.28 -39.29 -11.13
CA SER A 363 19.97 -38.48 -12.13
C SER A 363 21.01 -37.62 -11.43
N ALA A 364 22.14 -38.26 -11.11
CA ALA A 364 23.42 -37.57 -11.10
C ALA A 364 23.82 -37.35 -12.57
N THR A 365 23.63 -36.14 -13.09
CA THR A 365 24.30 -35.71 -14.32
C THR A 365 24.91 -34.33 -14.08
N ARG A 366 26.24 -34.38 -13.99
CA ARG A 366 27.23 -33.30 -13.94
C ARG A 366 27.52 -32.80 -15.35
N SER A 367 27.73 -31.49 -15.50
CA SER A 367 28.70 -30.81 -16.39
C SER A 367 28.33 -29.32 -16.47
N SER A 368 29.23 -28.34 -16.49
CA SER A 368 30.70 -28.29 -16.54
C SER A 368 31.15 -26.96 -15.95
#